data_AF-A0A9D6UUP5-F1
#
_entry.id   AF-A0A9D6UUP5-F1
#
_cell.length_a   1.000
_cell.length_b   1.000
_cell.length_c   1.000
_cell.angle_alpha   90.00
_cell.angle_beta   90.00
_cell.angle_gamma   90.00
#
_symmetry.space_group_name_H-M   'P 1'
#
loop_
_entity.id
_entity.type
_entity.pdbx_description
1 polymer ?
#
loop_
_entity_poly.entity_id
_entity_poly.type
_entity_poly.pdbx_seq_one_letter_code
_entity_poly.pdbx_strand_id
1 'polypeptide(L)'
;MRNKLLITASVCGLLWAQAQPPQAQPSQASAASSYKVNLPAGGPLALDSADWGASRSSVRGGAIQLDLHSTLFLKNTSNRRLRGVSLLV
;
A
#
# COMPACT_ATOMS: atom_id res chain seq x y z
N MET A 1 29.34 50.27 45.78
CA MET A 1 30.01 48.99 46.10
C MET A 1 29.03 47.87 45.73
N ARG A 2 28.89 47.38 44.49
CA ARG A 2 29.74 46.52 43.62
C ARG A 2 30.13 45.17 44.26
N ASN A 3 29.28 44.15 44.07
CA ASN A 3 29.64 42.72 44.12
C ASN A 3 28.55 41.91 43.39
N LYS A 4 28.73 41.41 42.15
CA LYS A 4 29.56 40.29 41.63
C LYS A 4 29.08 38.89 42.07
N LEU A 5 28.87 38.04 41.04
CA LEU A 5 29.01 36.56 41.03
C LEU A 5 27.84 35.79 41.69
N LEU A 6 27.20 34.77 41.11
CA LEU A 6 27.53 33.85 40.02
C LEU A 6 26.25 33.24 39.41
N ILE A 7 26.24 33.21 38.09
CA ILE A 7 25.48 32.30 37.24
C ILE A 7 26.10 30.91 37.42
N THR A 8 25.33 29.89 37.83
CA THR A 8 25.41 28.46 37.38
C THR A 8 24.59 27.57 38.31
N ALA A 9 23.40 27.17 37.87
CA ALA A 9 22.78 25.90 38.25
C ALA A 9 22.27 25.27 36.95
N SER A 10 23.20 24.71 36.18
CA SER A 10 23.31 23.27 36.00
C SER A 10 22.02 22.67 35.42
N VAL A 11 21.87 22.88 34.11
CA VAL A 11 21.01 22.08 33.23
C VAL A 11 21.54 20.64 33.28
N CYS A 12 21.03 19.86 34.23
CA CYS A 12 21.34 18.45 34.39
C CYS A 12 20.04 17.68 34.17
N GLY A 13 19.87 17.10 32.97
CA GLY A 13 18.70 16.27 32.67
C GLY A 13 18.23 16.20 31.23
N LEU A 14 19.05 16.56 30.23
CA LEU A 14 18.71 16.40 28.81
C LEU A 14 19.78 15.55 28.13
N LEU A 15 19.72 14.22 28.29
CA LEU A 15 20.46 13.28 27.42
C LEU A 15 19.95 11.83 27.62
N TRP A 16 18.66 11.61 27.35
CA TRP A 16 18.24 10.30 26.86
C TRP A 16 18.46 10.29 25.36
N ALA A 17 19.65 9.85 24.95
CA ALA A 17 19.96 9.51 23.57
C ALA A 17 19.12 8.28 23.20
N GLN A 18 17.94 8.52 22.63
CA GLN A 18 17.08 7.46 22.12
C GLN A 18 17.72 6.92 20.83
N ALA A 19 18.44 5.80 20.94
CA ALA A 19 18.85 5.00 19.80
C ALA A 19 17.60 4.30 19.24
N GLN A 20 16.89 4.98 18.33
CA GLN A 20 15.76 4.40 17.64
C GLN A 20 16.29 3.29 16.70
N PRO A 21 15.91 2.01 16.87
CA PRO A 21 16.26 0.99 15.89
C PRO A 21 15.61 1.34 14.55
N PRO A 22 16.32 1.18 13.42
CA PRO A 22 15.74 1.43 12.11
C PRO A 22 14.54 0.50 11.94
N GLN A 23 13.34 1.07 11.83
CA GLN A 23 12.18 0.30 11.42
C GLN A 23 12.44 -0.13 9.98
N ALA A 24 12.59 -1.45 9.78
CA ALA A 24 12.69 -2.04 8.47
C ALA A 24 11.37 -1.75 7.74
N GLN A 25 11.36 -0.70 6.93
CA GLN A 25 10.24 -0.38 6.05
C GLN A 25 10.14 -1.55 5.06
N PRO A 26 9.04 -2.34 5.05
CA PRO A 26 8.86 -3.30 3.99
C PRO A 26 8.83 -2.50 2.69
N SER A 27 9.82 -2.71 1.83
CA SER A 27 9.88 -2.14 0.49
C SER A 27 8.66 -2.63 -0.28
N GLN A 28 7.57 -1.87 -0.21
CA GLN A 28 6.38 -2.11 -1.01
C GLN A 28 6.74 -1.71 -2.43
N ALA A 29 7.20 -2.67 -3.23
CA ALA A 29 7.23 -2.50 -4.67
C ALA A 29 5.80 -2.19 -5.10
N SER A 30 5.58 -1.00 -5.68
CA SER A 30 4.28 -0.63 -6.24
C SER A 30 3.97 -1.59 -7.38
N ALA A 31 3.23 -2.65 -7.09
CA ALA A 31 2.87 -3.70 -8.03
C ALA A 31 1.68 -3.30 -8.92
N ALA A 32 1.15 -2.09 -8.74
CA ALA A 32 -0.01 -1.56 -9.44
C ALA A 32 0.09 -1.64 -10.98
N SER A 33 1.31 -1.61 -11.54
CA SER A 33 1.53 -1.67 -12.99
C SER A 33 1.47 -3.07 -13.60
N SER A 34 1.31 -4.14 -12.80
CA SER A 34 1.48 -5.53 -13.28
C SER A 34 0.22 -6.38 -13.26
N TYR A 35 -0.94 -5.81 -12.88
CA TYR A 35 -2.20 -6.55 -12.79
C TYR A 35 -3.01 -6.45 -14.08
N LYS A 36 -3.55 -7.58 -14.55
CA LYS A 36 -4.38 -7.65 -15.76
C LYS A 36 -5.63 -8.47 -15.49
N VAL A 37 -6.77 -7.99 -15.97
CA VAL A 37 -8.01 -8.78 -16.07
C VAL A 37 -8.15 -9.25 -17.51
N ASN A 38 -8.34 -10.55 -17.69
CA ASN A 38 -8.68 -11.11 -19.00
C ASN A 38 -10.17 -11.47 -19.00
N LEU A 39 -10.92 -10.89 -19.92
CA LEU A 39 -12.32 -11.24 -20.16
C LEU A 39 -12.42 -12.18 -21.36
N PRO A 40 -13.37 -13.12 -21.38
CA PRO A 40 -13.56 -14.02 -22.51
C PRO A 40 -13.92 -13.22 -23.79
N ALA A 41 -13.30 -13.59 -24.90
CA ALA A 41 -13.56 -12.97 -26.19
C ALA A 41 -15.03 -13.16 -26.59
N GLY A 42 -15.68 -12.09 -27.06
CA GLY A 42 -17.10 -12.10 -27.42
C GLY A 42 -18.07 -12.19 -26.23
N GLY A 43 -17.59 -12.10 -25.00
CA GLY A 43 -18.42 -12.05 -23.80
C GLY A 43 -19.26 -10.76 -23.71
N PRO A 44 -20.36 -10.76 -22.94
CA PRO A 44 -21.26 -9.60 -22.83
C PRO A 44 -20.72 -8.48 -21.93
N LEU A 45 -19.52 -8.64 -21.36
CA LEU A 45 -18.92 -7.72 -20.42
C LEU A 45 -17.65 -7.10 -21.02
N ALA A 46 -17.49 -5.80 -20.83
CA ALA A 46 -16.25 -5.09 -21.04
C ALA A 46 -15.76 -4.49 -19.72
N LEU A 47 -14.43 -4.44 -19.55
CA LEU A 47 -13.81 -3.75 -18.43
C LEU A 47 -13.79 -2.25 -18.73
N ASP A 48 -14.41 -1.46 -17.87
CA ASP A 48 -14.44 0.00 -17.96
C ASP A 48 -13.24 0.59 -17.21
N SER A 49 -13.02 0.16 -15.97
CA SER A 49 -11.84 0.50 -15.19
C SER A 49 -11.53 -0.56 -14.12
N ALA A 50 -10.29 -0.54 -13.63
CA ALA A 50 -9.84 -1.39 -12.54
C ALA A 50 -8.99 -0.57 -11.57
N ASP A 51 -9.23 -0.76 -10.28
CA ASP A 51 -8.43 -0.21 -9.20
C ASP A 51 -7.73 -1.32 -8.43
N TRP A 52 -6.42 -1.14 -8.23
CA TRP A 52 -5.52 -2.05 -7.52
C TRP A 52 -4.82 -1.36 -6.34
N GLY A 53 -5.23 -0.15 -5.97
CA GLY A 53 -4.44 0.77 -5.13
C GLY A 53 -4.02 0.26 -3.75
N ALA A 54 -4.72 -0.74 -3.20
CA ALA A 54 -4.37 -1.38 -1.92
C ALA A 54 -3.66 -2.74 -2.09
N SER A 55 -3.37 -3.15 -3.32
CA SER A 55 -2.67 -4.40 -3.59
C SER A 55 -1.20 -4.28 -3.20
N ARG A 56 -0.67 -5.31 -2.55
CA ARG A 56 0.70 -5.33 -2.05
C ARG A 56 1.39 -6.63 -2.42
N SER A 57 2.65 -6.53 -2.83
CA SER A 57 3.53 -7.68 -3.00
C SER A 57 4.67 -7.59 -2.00
N SER A 58 5.00 -8.70 -1.35
CA SER A 58 6.16 -8.81 -0.48
C SER A 58 6.98 -10.06 -0.83
N VAL A 59 8.30 -9.95 -0.75
CA VAL A 59 9.20 -11.09 -0.95
C VAL A 59 9.31 -11.84 0.37
N ARG A 60 9.09 -13.16 0.33
CA ARG A 60 9.16 -14.06 1.49
C ARG A 60 10.07 -15.24 1.16
N GLY A 61 11.32 -15.17 1.60
CA GLY A 61 12.24 -16.33 1.63
C GLY A 61 12.44 -17.05 0.29
N GLY A 62 12.46 -16.32 -0.83
CA GLY A 62 12.57 -16.89 -2.18
C GLY A 62 11.25 -17.00 -2.95
N ALA A 63 10.12 -16.75 -2.30
CA ALA A 63 8.80 -16.62 -2.92
C ALA A 63 8.30 -15.17 -2.90
N ILE A 64 7.24 -14.89 -3.67
CA ILE A 64 6.50 -13.63 -3.61
C ILE A 64 5.12 -13.93 -3.02
N GLN A 65 4.77 -13.22 -1.95
CA GLN A 65 3.42 -13.18 -1.41
C GLN A 65 2.70 -11.96 -2.01
N LEU A 66 1.53 -12.20 -2.61
CA LEU A 66 0.69 -11.18 -3.22
C LEU A 66 -0.65 -11.12 -2.48
N ASP A 67 -0.93 -9.96 -1.89
CA ASP A 67 -2.27 -9.67 -1.37
C ASP A 67 -2.95 -8.73 -2.37
N LEU A 68 -3.92 -9.28 -3.11
CA LEU A 68 -4.60 -8.60 -4.21
C LEU A 68 -5.90 -7.96 -3.69
N HIS A 69 -5.94 -6.63 -3.69
CA HIS A 69 -7.16 -5.85 -3.43
C HIS A 69 -7.60 -5.22 -4.75
N SER A 70 -8.75 -5.64 -5.24
CA SER A 70 -9.22 -5.25 -6.56
C SER A 70 -10.66 -4.75 -6.55
N THR A 71 -10.89 -3.65 -7.25
CA THR A 71 -12.23 -3.15 -7.57
C THR A 71 -12.34 -3.03 -9.09
N LEU A 72 -13.33 -3.70 -9.69
CA LEU A 72 -13.53 -3.72 -11.14
C LEU A 72 -14.86 -3.07 -11.49
N PHE A 73 -14.81 -2.10 -12.41
CA PHE A 73 -16.01 -1.54 -13.03
C PHE A 73 -16.23 -2.23 -14.38
N LEU A 74 -17.34 -2.95 -14.48
CA LEU A 74 -17.70 -3.75 -15.64
C LEU A 74 -18.94 -3.16 -16.31
N LYS A 75 -18.89 -3.00 -17.63
CA LYS A 75 -20.01 -2.54 -18.44
C LYS A 75 -20.61 -3.69 -19.23
N ASN A 76 -21.93 -3.86 -19.17
CA ASN A 76 -22.65 -4.74 -20.07
C ASN A 76 -22.70 -4.08 -21.46
N THR A 77 -22.07 -4.69 -22.45
CA THR A 77 -22.04 -4.22 -23.83
C THR A 77 -23.06 -4.93 -24.72
N SER A 78 -23.81 -5.89 -24.17
CA SER A 78 -24.84 -6.62 -24.89
C SER A 78 -26.23 -6.06 -24.63
N ASN A 79 -27.18 -6.35 -25.55
CA ASN A 79 -28.60 -6.03 -25.37
C ASN A 79 -29.33 -7.01 -24.44
N ARG A 80 -28.62 -7.98 -23.84
CA ARG A 80 -29.22 -9.00 -22.97
C ARG A 80 -28.99 -8.63 -21.50
N ARG A 81 -30.00 -8.88 -20.67
CA ARG A 81 -29.87 -8.75 -19.21
C ARG A 81 -28.94 -9.83 -18.66
N LEU A 82 -27.94 -9.41 -17.88
CA LEU A 82 -27.05 -10.32 -17.16
C LEU A 82 -27.80 -10.99 -16.00
N ARG A 83 -27.59 -12.30 -15.83
CA ARG A 83 -28.22 -13.09 -14.75
C ARG A 83 -27.27 -13.35 -13.59
N GLY A 84 -25.97 -13.33 -13.84
CA GLY A 84 -24.92 -13.54 -12.86
C GLY A 84 -23.56 -13.27 -13.47
N VAL A 85 -22.59 -12.97 -12.62
CA VAL A 85 -21.19 -12.77 -12.97
C VAL A 85 -20.36 -13.55 -11.96
N SER A 86 -19.43 -14.36 -12.46
CA SER A 86 -18.43 -15.05 -11.64
C SER A 86 -17.05 -14.49 -11.95
N LEU A 87 -16.24 -14.36 -10.91
CA LEU A 87 -14.85 -13.93 -11.00
C LEU A 87 -13.97 -15.09 -10.55
N LEU A 88 -12.92 -15.37 -11.33
CA LEU A 88 -11.90 -16.35 -11.02
C LEU A 88 -10.58 -15.58 -10.87
N VAL A 89 -9.91 -15.78 -9.75
CA VAL A 89 -8.65 -15.13 -9.36
C VAL A 89 -7.55 -16.18 -9.28
#